data_AF-A0A0U5B8I4-F1
#
_entry.id   AF-A0A0U5B8I4-F1
#
_cell.length_a   1.000
_cell.length_b   1.000
_cell.length_c   1.000
_cell.angle_alpha   90.00
_cell.angle_beta   90.00
_cell.angle_gamma   90.00
#
_symmetry.space_group_name_H-M   'P 1'
#
loop_
_entity.id
_entity.type
_entity.pdbx_description
1 polymer ?
#
loop_
_entity_poly.entity_id
_entity_poly.type
_entity_poly.pdbx_seq_one_letter_code
_entity_poly.pdbx_strand_id
1 'polypeptide(L)'
;MTDTAQRATSRAAGATVIGEPEVVEDARVEGPSAAEIVADPKWAALKAAAIAIRPHQIKDGSIPEADAHGEAADNVAVIVDALRHFAPLIPYDREYLVTAATDFERWRDGGFGVPDFYDALDAFTPAAERRDGVAHLVVFPMYTQNGSSDRLVEAVVFDVIWPDFVAELEATKYGNPLYLGIRFADFTPGYDTNSATLFPESVAVTPRVPAGAPEGTAAQLPTFTWGAIFADREAARYRRVVRAAAEITKLDLPADAAAMLDDQGLTERTFVMWDMIHDRSHMRGDLPFDPFMIKQRMPFFLYSLEELRCDLTAFRESVALVRDEATDEVTRQHAQLVQYAVIFDRIFRFAITGTRIRNYDAVGGQLLFAWMHQKGVLHWTDTQLAIDWEHVPDVVVALSDAVNDLYWRSIDRPKSAHWLAAYELVSSTLTPHPASQWAKGLPQEVLEGPLKGWTDLVMDDEFPLSMFYEALQKKMAGVIESTAGITGTSEV
;
A
#
# COMPACT_ATOMS: atom_id res chain seq x y z
N MET A 1 -75.58 52.10 25.82
CA MET A 1 -75.48 52.65 24.45
C MET A 1 -74.50 51.74 23.71
N THR A 2 -74.94 50.66 23.04
CA THR A 2 -75.30 50.62 21.59
C THR A 2 -74.19 51.28 20.76
N ASP A 3 -73.39 50.59 19.94
CA ASP A 3 -73.67 49.74 18.77
C ASP A 3 -72.44 48.82 18.47
N THR A 4 -72.53 47.54 18.05
CA THR A 4 -72.83 46.99 16.71
C THR A 4 -71.80 47.43 15.64
N ALA A 5 -71.10 46.64 14.81
CA ALA A 5 -70.85 45.22 14.51
C ALA A 5 -69.56 45.21 13.62
N GLN A 6 -68.72 44.15 13.53
CA GLN A 6 -68.84 43.12 12.48
C GLN A 6 -67.76 42.01 12.62
N ARG A 7 -68.25 40.76 12.65
CA ARG A 7 -67.78 39.50 12.03
C ARG A 7 -66.24 39.26 11.90
N ALA A 8 -65.67 38.36 12.71
CA ALA A 8 -65.58 36.89 12.54
C ALA A 8 -64.67 36.44 11.38
N THR A 9 -63.55 35.78 11.71
CA THR A 9 -63.29 34.35 11.40
C THR A 9 -62.04 33.85 12.11
N SER A 10 -62.17 32.71 12.78
CA SER A 10 -61.10 31.91 13.39
C SER A 10 -60.16 31.33 12.33
N ARG A 11 -58.84 31.44 12.54
CA ARG A 11 -57.87 30.56 11.88
C ARG A 11 -57.63 29.33 12.76
N ALA A 12 -58.12 28.20 12.28
CA ALA A 12 -57.80 26.87 12.77
C ALA A 12 -56.34 26.51 12.43
N ALA A 13 -55.77 25.62 13.25
CA ALA A 13 -54.44 25.05 13.11
C ALA A 13 -54.20 24.44 11.71
N GLY A 14 -53.04 24.73 11.14
CA GLY A 14 -52.48 24.05 9.98
C GLY A 14 -51.12 23.49 10.36
N ALA A 15 -50.97 22.18 10.19
CA ALA A 15 -49.83 21.36 10.56
C ALA A 15 -48.52 21.81 9.88
N THR A 16 -47.42 21.78 10.63
CA THR A 16 -46.06 21.85 10.10
C THR A 16 -45.77 20.53 9.41
N VAL A 17 -45.66 20.55 8.08
CA VAL A 17 -45.20 19.39 7.31
C VAL A 17 -43.69 19.29 7.50
N ILE A 18 -43.27 18.20 8.14
CA ILE A 18 -41.89 17.74 8.19
C ILE A 18 -41.59 17.05 6.86
N GLY A 19 -40.51 17.43 6.20
CA GLY A 19 -39.88 16.64 5.15
C GLY A 19 -39.53 17.45 3.90
N GLU A 20 -38.28 17.91 3.85
CA GLU A 20 -37.38 17.73 2.70
C GLU A 20 -35.97 17.58 3.28
N PRO A 21 -35.16 16.59 2.84
CA PRO A 21 -33.76 16.54 3.23
C PRO A 21 -33.04 17.71 2.56
N GLU A 22 -32.26 18.45 3.33
CA GLU A 22 -31.29 19.40 2.81
C GLU A 22 -30.28 18.58 2.01
N VAL A 23 -30.42 18.63 0.67
CA VAL A 23 -29.42 18.11 -0.24
C VAL A 23 -28.22 19.04 -0.09
N VAL A 24 -27.23 18.61 0.69
CA VAL A 24 -25.90 19.19 0.66
C VAL A 24 -25.43 18.96 -0.77
N GLU A 25 -25.39 20.02 -1.59
CA GLU A 25 -24.80 19.94 -2.92
C GLU A 25 -23.33 19.57 -2.72
N ASP A 26 -22.98 18.31 -3.00
CA ASP A 26 -21.60 17.88 -3.15
C ASP A 26 -20.90 18.91 -4.04
N ALA A 27 -19.90 19.58 -3.50
CA ALA A 27 -19.05 20.46 -4.27
C ALA A 27 -18.48 19.62 -5.42
N ARG A 28 -19.01 19.82 -6.64
CA ARG A 28 -18.61 19.06 -7.81
C ARG A 28 -17.09 19.03 -7.87
N VAL A 29 -16.52 17.84 -7.75
CA VAL A 29 -15.11 17.59 -8.05
C VAL A 29 -14.85 18.23 -9.41
N GLU A 30 -13.94 19.19 -9.48
CA GLU A 30 -13.52 19.76 -10.75
C GLU A 30 -12.87 18.63 -11.56
N GLY A 31 -13.34 18.32 -12.78
CA GLY A 31 -12.86 17.20 -13.59
C GLY A 31 -13.83 16.01 -13.69
N PRO A 32 -13.54 15.02 -14.57
CA PRO A 32 -14.34 13.80 -14.71
C PRO A 32 -14.10 12.84 -13.54
N SER A 33 -15.11 12.04 -13.22
CA SER A 33 -14.96 10.84 -12.39
C SER A 33 -14.11 9.77 -13.07
N ALA A 34 -13.57 8.82 -12.30
CA ALA A 34 -12.78 7.72 -12.87
C ALA A 34 -13.62 6.86 -13.84
N ALA A 35 -14.91 6.69 -13.56
CA ALA A 35 -15.84 6.01 -14.46
C ALA A 35 -16.05 6.75 -15.79
N GLU A 36 -16.09 8.08 -15.78
CA GLU A 36 -16.17 8.90 -16.99
C GLU A 36 -14.88 8.83 -17.82
N ILE A 37 -13.71 8.82 -17.17
CA ILE A 37 -12.42 8.59 -17.86
C ILE A 37 -12.42 7.21 -18.53
N VAL A 38 -12.81 6.16 -17.81
CA VAL A 38 -12.83 4.79 -18.33
C VAL A 38 -13.85 4.62 -19.47
N ALA A 39 -14.97 5.32 -19.42
CA ALA A 39 -16.00 5.29 -20.46
C ALA A 39 -15.61 6.09 -21.73
N ASP A 40 -14.63 7.00 -21.64
CA ASP A 40 -14.16 7.76 -22.79
C ASP A 40 -13.39 6.85 -23.78
N PRO A 41 -13.76 6.83 -25.07
CA PRO A 41 -13.07 6.01 -26.08
C PRO A 41 -11.56 6.25 -26.18
N LYS A 42 -11.07 7.43 -25.78
CA LYS A 42 -9.64 7.76 -25.76
C LYS A 42 -8.88 6.95 -24.71
N TRP A 43 -9.50 6.61 -23.58
CA TRP A 43 -8.91 5.70 -22.61
C TRP A 43 -8.72 4.30 -23.21
N ALA A 44 -9.77 3.74 -23.82
CA ALA A 44 -9.69 2.42 -24.44
C ALA A 44 -8.61 2.36 -25.54
N ALA A 45 -8.49 3.42 -26.35
CA ALA A 45 -7.44 3.54 -27.35
C ALA A 45 -6.03 3.63 -26.74
N LEU A 46 -5.85 4.46 -25.71
CA LEU A 46 -4.59 4.60 -24.97
C LEU A 46 -4.16 3.27 -24.37
N LYS A 47 -5.06 2.58 -23.67
CA LYS A 47 -4.80 1.30 -23.03
C LYS A 47 -4.40 0.24 -24.06
N ALA A 48 -5.11 0.17 -25.19
CA ALA A 48 -4.77 -0.74 -26.28
C ALA A 48 -3.37 -0.46 -26.86
N ALA A 49 -3.03 0.81 -27.09
CA ALA A 49 -1.73 1.22 -27.60
C ALA A 49 -0.59 0.93 -26.61
N ALA A 50 -0.81 1.20 -25.32
CA ALA A 50 0.13 0.84 -24.26
C ALA A 50 0.39 -0.68 -24.26
N ILE A 51 -0.66 -1.50 -24.35
CA ILE A 51 -0.54 -2.96 -24.44
C ILE A 51 0.24 -3.40 -25.69
N ALA A 52 -0.01 -2.78 -26.84
CA ALA A 52 0.60 -3.14 -28.12
C ALA A 52 2.11 -2.82 -28.18
N ILE A 53 2.59 -1.81 -27.43
CA ILE A 53 4.03 -1.49 -27.36
C ILE A 53 4.82 -2.55 -26.56
N ARG A 54 4.22 -3.14 -25.52
CA ARG A 54 4.91 -3.99 -24.53
C ARG A 54 5.73 -5.14 -25.12
N PRO A 55 5.25 -5.91 -26.12
CA PRO A 55 6.01 -7.03 -26.70
C PRO A 55 7.35 -6.62 -27.34
N HIS A 56 7.51 -5.34 -27.68
CA HIS A 56 8.73 -4.80 -28.29
C HIS A 56 9.72 -4.25 -27.27
N GLN A 57 9.29 -4.05 -26.01
CA GLN A 57 10.14 -3.52 -24.95
C GLN A 57 11.00 -4.61 -24.33
N ILE A 58 12.25 -4.27 -24.02
CA ILE A 58 13.12 -5.10 -23.18
C ILE A 58 13.11 -4.61 -21.73
N LYS A 59 13.91 -5.23 -20.86
CA LYS A 59 13.91 -4.99 -19.41
C LYS A 59 14.01 -3.52 -18.98
N ASP A 60 14.82 -2.71 -19.66
CA ASP A 60 14.99 -1.28 -19.34
C ASP A 60 13.93 -0.37 -19.98
N GLY A 61 13.02 -0.95 -20.76
CA GLY A 61 11.91 -0.29 -21.44
C GLY A 61 12.22 0.19 -22.85
N SER A 62 13.47 0.06 -23.32
CA SER A 62 13.85 0.40 -24.70
C SER A 62 13.30 -0.58 -25.74
N ILE A 63 13.24 -0.16 -27.00
CA ILE A 63 12.87 -1.00 -28.15
C ILE A 63 14.08 -1.06 -29.10
N PRO A 64 14.95 -2.09 -28.98
CA PRO A 64 16.19 -2.16 -29.76
C PRO A 64 15.96 -2.54 -31.23
N GLU A 65 14.90 -3.29 -31.53
CA GLU A 65 14.61 -3.78 -32.87
C GLU A 65 13.98 -2.67 -33.73
N ALA A 66 14.74 -2.18 -34.71
CA ALA A 66 14.36 -1.03 -35.53
C ALA A 66 13.15 -1.29 -36.47
N ASP A 67 12.83 -2.56 -36.76
CA ASP A 67 11.65 -2.93 -37.53
C ASP A 67 10.34 -2.73 -36.75
N ALA A 68 10.38 -2.80 -35.42
CA ALA A 68 9.27 -2.50 -34.53
C ALA A 68 9.02 -0.99 -34.35
N HIS A 69 9.94 -0.12 -34.73
CA HIS A 69 9.85 1.32 -34.48
C HIS A 69 8.67 1.99 -35.19
N GLY A 70 8.27 1.49 -36.37
CA GLY A 70 7.11 2.01 -37.09
C GLY A 70 5.82 1.78 -36.31
N GLU A 71 5.58 0.54 -35.87
CA GLU A 71 4.42 0.17 -35.05
C GLU A 71 4.44 0.85 -33.68
N ALA A 72 5.61 0.93 -33.03
CA ALA A 72 5.77 1.64 -31.77
C ALA A 72 5.45 3.14 -31.92
N ALA A 73 5.83 3.76 -33.05
CA ALA A 73 5.55 5.17 -33.31
C ALA A 73 4.05 5.45 -33.51
N ASP A 74 3.34 4.54 -34.20
CA ASP A 74 1.89 4.63 -34.37
C ASP A 74 1.16 4.50 -33.02
N ASN A 75 1.58 3.55 -32.17
CA ASN A 75 1.01 3.40 -30.83
C ASN A 75 1.33 4.60 -29.92
N VAL A 76 2.56 5.14 -29.96
CA VAL A 76 2.90 6.37 -29.24
C VAL A 76 2.03 7.53 -29.70
N ALA A 77 1.74 7.67 -31.00
CA ALA A 77 0.86 8.72 -31.50
C ALA A 77 -0.56 8.63 -30.90
N VAL A 78 -1.09 7.41 -30.71
CA VAL A 78 -2.37 7.17 -30.05
C VAL A 78 -2.33 7.57 -28.57
N ILE A 79 -1.27 7.21 -27.84
CA ILE A 79 -1.08 7.59 -26.43
C ILE A 79 -1.03 9.11 -26.29
N VAL A 80 -0.22 9.78 -27.13
CA VAL A 80 -0.05 11.24 -27.15
C VAL A 80 -1.37 11.96 -27.41
N ASP A 81 -2.15 11.50 -28.39
CA ASP A 81 -3.46 12.07 -28.73
C ASP A 81 -4.45 11.93 -27.57
N ALA A 82 -4.49 10.78 -26.90
CA ALA A 82 -5.33 10.56 -25.73
C ALA A 82 -4.90 11.42 -24.52
N LEU A 83 -3.60 11.53 -24.23
CA LEU A 83 -3.10 12.39 -23.16
C LEU A 83 -3.47 13.87 -23.40
N ARG A 84 -3.34 14.35 -24.64
CA ARG A 84 -3.74 15.72 -25.03
C ARG A 84 -5.26 15.93 -24.98
N HIS A 85 -6.06 14.88 -25.20
CA HIS A 85 -7.51 14.91 -25.04
C HIS A 85 -7.92 15.05 -23.56
N PHE A 86 -7.29 14.29 -22.66
CA PHE A 86 -7.61 14.34 -21.23
C PHE A 86 -7.03 15.57 -20.52
N ALA A 87 -5.92 16.13 -20.98
CA ALA A 87 -5.29 17.31 -20.38
C ALA A 87 -6.24 18.49 -20.08
N PRO A 88 -7.13 18.95 -20.99
CA PRO A 88 -8.11 19.98 -20.66
C PRO A 88 -9.30 19.48 -19.81
N LEU A 89 -9.55 18.17 -19.75
CA LEU A 89 -10.64 17.59 -18.97
C LEU A 89 -10.26 17.39 -17.49
N ILE A 90 -8.98 17.15 -17.22
CA ILE A 90 -8.42 16.90 -15.88
C ILE A 90 -7.51 18.09 -15.52
N PRO A 91 -8.07 19.25 -15.10
CA PRO A 91 -7.33 20.50 -15.02
C PRO A 91 -6.18 20.48 -14.01
N TYR A 92 -6.31 19.72 -12.91
CA TYR A 92 -5.28 19.57 -11.89
C TYR A 92 -4.09 18.72 -12.35
N ASP A 93 -4.30 17.78 -13.29
CA ASP A 93 -3.23 16.97 -13.90
C ASP A 93 -2.79 17.50 -15.28
N ARG A 94 -3.29 18.66 -15.72
CA ARG A 94 -3.06 19.17 -17.07
C ARG A 94 -1.59 19.28 -17.42
N GLU A 95 -0.77 19.77 -16.50
CA GLU A 95 0.67 19.93 -16.71
C GLU A 95 1.36 18.58 -16.90
N TYR A 96 1.04 17.62 -16.03
CA TYR A 96 1.50 16.24 -16.14
C TYR A 96 1.11 15.62 -17.49
N LEU A 97 -0.18 15.67 -17.87
CA LEU A 97 -0.67 15.00 -19.08
C LEU A 97 -0.05 15.57 -20.36
N VAL A 98 0.15 16.89 -20.43
CA VAL A 98 0.84 17.54 -21.56
C VAL A 98 2.33 17.18 -21.58
N THR A 99 2.97 17.12 -20.42
CA THR A 99 4.39 16.80 -20.31
C THR A 99 4.66 15.33 -20.63
N ALA A 100 3.80 14.41 -20.17
CA ALA A 100 3.84 12.99 -20.52
C ALA A 100 3.72 12.79 -22.04
N ALA A 101 2.79 13.50 -22.70
CA ALA A 101 2.68 13.47 -24.16
C ALA A 101 3.99 13.92 -24.83
N THR A 102 4.65 14.95 -24.29
CA THR A 102 5.93 15.45 -24.80
C THR A 102 7.08 14.45 -24.56
N ASP A 103 7.11 13.76 -23.41
CA ASP A 103 8.09 12.70 -23.12
C ASP A 103 7.96 11.51 -24.07
N PHE A 104 6.72 11.10 -24.38
CA PHE A 104 6.45 10.07 -25.37
C PHE A 104 6.91 10.47 -26.78
N GLU A 105 6.63 11.71 -27.21
CA GLU A 105 7.13 12.23 -28.49
C GLU A 105 8.66 12.23 -28.55
N ARG A 106 9.33 12.66 -27.47
CA ARG A 106 10.80 12.62 -27.36
C ARG A 106 11.35 11.21 -27.42
N TRP A 107 10.71 10.26 -26.74
CA TRP A 107 11.14 8.86 -26.75
C TRP A 107 11.03 8.24 -28.16
N ARG A 108 9.93 8.51 -28.87
CA ARG A 108 9.74 8.12 -30.28
C ARG A 108 10.80 8.78 -31.18
N ASP A 109 10.94 10.10 -31.11
CA ASP A 109 11.84 10.86 -31.99
C ASP A 109 13.32 10.55 -31.73
N GLY A 110 13.64 10.09 -30.51
CA GLY A 110 14.95 9.58 -30.10
C GLY A 110 15.23 8.13 -30.51
N GLY A 111 14.31 7.47 -31.24
CA GLY A 111 14.50 6.09 -31.73
C GLY A 111 14.31 5.02 -30.66
N PHE A 112 13.43 5.26 -29.69
CA PHE A 112 13.04 4.28 -28.66
C PHE A 112 14.20 3.71 -27.83
N GLY A 113 15.16 4.56 -27.46
CA GLY A 113 16.20 4.23 -26.47
C GLY A 113 15.63 3.97 -25.06
N VAL A 114 16.47 3.97 -24.04
CA VAL A 114 15.98 3.85 -22.64
C VAL A 114 15.02 5.03 -22.36
N PRO A 115 13.77 4.80 -21.92
CA PRO A 115 12.82 5.87 -21.69
C PRO A 115 13.29 6.81 -20.57
N ASP A 116 13.03 8.11 -20.75
CA ASP A 116 13.34 9.15 -19.76
C ASP A 116 12.15 10.08 -19.57
N PHE A 117 11.31 9.76 -18.59
CA PHE A 117 10.06 10.46 -18.26
C PHE A 117 10.23 11.40 -17.05
N TYR A 118 11.44 11.96 -16.87
CA TYR A 118 11.76 12.84 -15.75
C TYR A 118 10.77 14.00 -15.63
N ASP A 119 10.47 14.67 -16.74
CA ASP A 119 9.67 15.90 -16.72
C ASP A 119 8.20 15.59 -16.40
N ALA A 120 7.65 14.51 -16.96
CA ALA A 120 6.31 14.07 -16.63
C ALA A 120 6.19 13.59 -15.17
N LEU A 121 7.21 12.90 -14.65
CA LEU A 121 7.22 12.46 -13.26
C LEU A 121 7.28 13.65 -12.28
N ASP A 122 8.09 14.67 -12.58
CA ASP A 122 8.21 15.88 -11.76
C ASP A 122 6.90 16.70 -11.75
N ALA A 123 6.18 16.73 -12.87
CA ALA A 123 4.89 17.41 -13.00
C ALA A 123 3.71 16.67 -12.33
N PHE A 124 3.82 15.36 -12.10
CA PHE A 124 2.73 14.58 -11.52
C PHE A 124 2.72 14.70 -9.99
N THR A 125 1.73 15.43 -9.46
CA THR A 125 1.64 15.79 -8.03
C THR A 125 0.29 15.40 -7.41
N PRO A 126 -0.15 14.13 -7.51
CA PRO A 126 -1.49 13.71 -7.07
C PRO A 126 -1.74 13.96 -5.57
N ALA A 127 -0.69 13.98 -4.74
CA ALA A 127 -0.81 14.26 -3.30
C ALA A 127 -1.29 15.68 -2.97
N ALA A 128 -1.23 16.61 -3.95
CA ALA A 128 -1.82 17.94 -3.84
C ALA A 128 -3.36 17.91 -3.94
N GLU A 129 -3.93 16.85 -4.51
CA GLU A 129 -5.36 16.68 -4.79
C GLU A 129 -5.99 15.54 -3.98
N ARG A 130 -5.66 15.46 -2.69
CA ARG A 130 -6.18 14.44 -1.74
C ARG A 130 -7.64 14.68 -1.33
N ARG A 131 -8.54 14.86 -2.28
CA ARG A 131 -9.99 14.93 -2.05
C ARG A 131 -10.61 13.59 -2.44
N ASP A 132 -11.56 13.10 -1.65
CA ASP A 132 -12.23 11.83 -1.92
C ASP A 132 -12.85 11.82 -3.32
N GLY A 133 -12.64 10.73 -4.06
CA GLY A 133 -13.18 10.53 -5.41
C GLY A 133 -12.48 11.31 -6.54
N VAL A 134 -11.42 12.09 -6.27
CA VAL A 134 -10.63 12.71 -7.35
C VAL A 134 -10.00 11.64 -8.21
N ALA A 135 -10.22 11.72 -9.51
CA ALA A 135 -9.76 10.73 -10.47
C ALA A 135 -8.47 11.16 -11.16
N HIS A 136 -7.57 10.21 -11.40
CA HIS A 136 -6.32 10.42 -12.12
C HIS A 136 -6.18 9.38 -13.24
N LEU A 137 -5.51 9.78 -14.31
CA LEU A 137 -5.08 8.89 -15.39
C LEU A 137 -3.56 8.96 -15.44
N VAL A 138 -2.88 7.83 -15.23
CA VAL A 138 -1.42 7.74 -15.23
C VAL A 138 -0.94 6.82 -16.33
N VAL A 139 0.09 7.23 -17.07
CA VAL A 139 0.82 6.42 -18.05
C VAL A 139 2.32 6.69 -17.94
N PHE A 140 3.09 5.62 -17.75
CA PHE A 140 4.56 5.67 -17.72
C PHE A 140 5.17 4.36 -18.21
N PRO A 141 6.40 4.38 -18.77
CA PRO A 141 7.25 3.20 -18.77
C PRO A 141 7.75 2.93 -17.34
N MET A 142 7.28 1.86 -16.71
CA MET A 142 7.57 1.54 -15.31
C MET A 142 7.55 0.03 -15.04
N TYR A 143 8.22 -0.38 -13.97
CA TYR A 143 8.03 -1.73 -13.44
C TYR A 143 6.88 -1.73 -12.42
N THR A 144 6.32 -2.89 -12.10
CA THR A 144 5.25 -3.01 -11.09
C THR A 144 5.77 -3.84 -9.91
N GLN A 145 5.72 -3.28 -8.68
CA GLN A 145 6.15 -4.04 -7.49
C GLN A 145 5.28 -5.28 -7.34
N ASN A 146 5.86 -6.45 -7.03
CA ASN A 146 5.15 -7.74 -7.01
C ASN A 146 4.43 -8.12 -8.33
N GLY A 147 4.80 -7.46 -9.43
CA GLY A 147 4.35 -7.74 -10.80
C GLY A 147 5.55 -7.98 -11.72
N SER A 148 5.64 -7.23 -12.81
CA SER A 148 6.76 -7.31 -13.75
C SER A 148 7.95 -6.48 -13.26
N SER A 149 9.17 -7.03 -13.37
CA SER A 149 10.41 -6.29 -13.15
C SER A 149 10.90 -5.49 -14.35
N ASP A 150 10.25 -5.68 -15.51
CA ASP A 150 10.60 -4.98 -16.74
C ASP A 150 9.88 -3.62 -16.79
N ARG A 151 10.55 -2.59 -17.31
CA ARG A 151 9.98 -1.24 -17.44
C ARG A 151 9.08 -1.18 -18.68
N LEU A 152 7.84 -1.60 -18.53
CA LEU A 152 6.85 -1.63 -19.62
C LEU A 152 5.99 -0.36 -19.60
N VAL A 153 5.44 0.05 -20.76
CA VAL A 153 4.43 1.10 -20.78
C VAL A 153 3.16 0.57 -20.10
N GLU A 154 2.91 1.07 -18.89
CA GLU A 154 1.75 0.72 -18.08
C GLU A 154 0.88 1.97 -17.90
N ALA A 155 -0.44 1.77 -17.92
CA ALA A 155 -1.45 2.80 -17.77
C ALA A 155 -2.47 2.38 -16.71
N VAL A 156 -2.89 3.32 -15.87
CA VAL A 156 -3.88 3.10 -14.82
C VAL A 156 -4.77 4.32 -14.65
N VAL A 157 -6.07 4.09 -14.53
CA VAL A 157 -7.06 5.06 -14.05
C VAL A 157 -7.44 4.66 -12.63
N PHE A 158 -7.40 5.62 -11.72
CA PHE A 158 -7.77 5.41 -10.32
C PHE A 158 -8.49 6.64 -9.77
N ASP A 159 -9.17 6.47 -8.64
CA ASP A 159 -9.63 7.58 -7.81
C ASP A 159 -9.04 7.50 -6.40
N VAL A 160 -9.03 8.65 -5.73
CA VAL A 160 -8.48 8.82 -4.38
C VAL A 160 -9.53 8.42 -3.33
N ILE A 161 -9.10 7.71 -2.30
CA ILE A 161 -9.89 7.38 -1.10
C ILE A 161 -9.39 8.30 0.03
N TRP A 162 -10.12 9.37 0.32
CA TRP A 162 -9.71 10.38 1.30
C TRP A 162 -10.91 11.01 2.03
N PRO A 163 -11.68 10.22 2.79
CA PRO A 163 -12.81 10.72 3.56
C PRO A 163 -12.37 11.68 4.67
N ASP A 164 -13.29 12.52 5.15
CA ASP A 164 -13.00 13.61 6.11
C ASP A 164 -12.21 13.15 7.33
N PHE A 165 -12.54 12.01 7.95
CA PHE A 165 -11.83 11.53 9.13
C PHE A 165 -10.35 11.21 8.86
N VAL A 166 -10.00 10.77 7.63
CA VAL A 166 -8.60 10.56 7.23
C VAL A 166 -7.89 11.90 7.09
N ALA A 167 -8.53 12.90 6.47
CA ALA A 167 -7.97 14.24 6.33
C ALA A 167 -7.75 14.91 7.70
N GLU A 168 -8.72 14.79 8.61
CA GLU A 168 -8.61 15.29 9.98
C GLU A 168 -7.50 14.59 10.76
N LEU A 169 -7.40 13.25 10.64
CA LEU A 169 -6.35 12.48 11.29
C LEU A 169 -4.95 12.83 10.77
N GLU A 170 -4.80 12.99 9.44
CA GLU A 170 -3.54 13.40 8.78
C GLU A 170 -3.07 14.77 9.27
N ALA A 171 -3.99 15.70 9.52
CA ALA A 171 -3.67 17.03 10.04
C ALA A 171 -3.12 17.04 11.48
N THR A 172 -3.07 15.88 12.15
CA THR A 172 -2.52 15.72 13.52
C THR A 172 -1.07 15.20 13.51
N LYS A 173 -0.68 14.47 14.56
CA LYS A 173 0.64 13.82 14.65
C LYS A 173 0.85 12.74 13.57
N TYR A 174 -0.21 12.28 12.90
CA TYR A 174 -0.16 11.25 11.87
C TYR A 174 0.12 11.76 10.45
N GLY A 175 0.44 13.06 10.28
CA GLY A 175 0.73 13.65 8.98
C GLY A 175 1.71 12.86 8.13
N ASN A 176 1.27 12.54 6.91
CA ASN A 176 2.03 11.88 5.86
C ASN A 176 1.69 12.53 4.50
N PRO A 177 2.37 13.64 4.15
CA PRO A 177 2.02 14.44 2.98
C PRO A 177 2.29 13.74 1.64
N LEU A 178 3.04 12.64 1.62
CA LEU A 178 3.36 11.89 0.41
C LEU A 178 2.35 10.75 0.15
N TYR A 179 1.70 10.24 1.19
CA TYR A 179 0.82 9.08 1.05
C TYR A 179 -0.52 9.41 0.38
N LEU A 180 -0.95 8.53 -0.52
CA LEU A 180 -2.30 8.48 -1.10
C LEU A 180 -2.89 7.07 -1.02
N GLY A 181 -4.10 6.97 -0.45
CA GLY A 181 -4.96 5.80 -0.63
C GLY A 181 -5.74 5.91 -1.93
N ILE A 182 -5.68 4.91 -2.79
CA ILE A 182 -6.31 4.94 -4.13
C ILE A 182 -7.10 3.67 -4.43
N ARG A 183 -8.01 3.76 -5.40
CA ARG A 183 -8.87 2.67 -5.89
C ARG A 183 -8.72 2.51 -7.40
N PHE A 184 -8.57 1.28 -7.87
CA PHE A 184 -8.56 1.00 -9.31
C PHE A 184 -9.91 1.31 -9.97
N ALA A 185 -9.86 1.97 -11.14
CA ALA A 185 -10.99 2.06 -12.06
C ALA A 185 -10.76 1.22 -13.33
N ASP A 186 -9.59 1.32 -13.95
CA ASP A 186 -9.14 0.41 -15.02
C ASP A 186 -7.61 0.47 -15.18
N PHE A 187 -6.98 -0.56 -15.76
CA PHE A 187 -5.53 -0.64 -15.89
C PHE A 187 -5.04 -1.56 -17.01
N THR A 188 -3.76 -1.42 -17.36
CA THR A 188 -3.01 -2.35 -18.22
C THR A 188 -2.51 -3.58 -17.43
N PRO A 189 -2.13 -4.69 -18.12
CA PRO A 189 -1.87 -5.97 -17.46
C PRO A 189 -0.73 -5.99 -16.43
N GLY A 190 0.13 -4.97 -16.34
CA GLY A 190 1.11 -4.88 -15.23
C GLY A 190 0.45 -4.85 -13.86
N TYR A 191 -0.77 -4.31 -13.77
CA TYR A 191 -1.59 -4.32 -12.55
C TYR A 191 -2.55 -5.50 -12.47
N ASP A 192 -2.61 -6.41 -13.47
CA ASP A 192 -3.30 -7.71 -13.35
C ASP A 192 -2.41 -8.74 -12.64
N THR A 193 -1.88 -8.35 -11.47
CA THR A 193 -0.81 -9.06 -10.74
C THR A 193 -1.00 -8.87 -9.22
N ASN A 194 0.04 -9.20 -8.43
CA ASN A 194 0.04 -8.93 -7.00
C ASN A 194 0.37 -7.47 -6.63
N SER A 195 0.74 -6.63 -7.62
CA SER A 195 1.08 -5.24 -7.37
C SER A 195 -0.03 -4.47 -6.68
N ALA A 196 0.26 -3.68 -5.66
CA ALA A 196 -0.74 -2.88 -4.95
C ALA A 196 -0.25 -1.45 -4.71
N THR A 197 0.78 -1.03 -5.44
CA THR A 197 1.43 0.27 -5.26
C THR A 197 1.64 0.95 -6.60
N LEU A 198 1.58 2.27 -6.58
CA LEU A 198 2.04 3.14 -7.65
C LEU A 198 3.02 4.09 -6.98
N PHE A 199 4.31 3.91 -7.27
CA PHE A 199 5.38 4.68 -6.66
C PHE A 199 6.25 5.36 -7.72
N PRO A 200 6.72 6.59 -7.50
CA PRO A 200 7.51 7.33 -8.46
C PRO A 200 8.85 6.65 -8.78
N GLU A 201 9.41 5.86 -7.85
CA GLU A 201 10.63 5.06 -8.04
C GLU A 201 10.51 4.00 -9.15
N SER A 202 9.28 3.64 -9.52
CA SER A 202 9.02 2.65 -10.55
C SER A 202 9.24 3.17 -11.98
N VAL A 203 9.12 4.49 -12.16
CA VAL A 203 9.10 5.17 -13.45
C VAL A 203 10.50 5.25 -14.07
N ALA A 204 10.58 5.04 -15.38
CA ALA A 204 11.81 5.14 -16.17
C ALA A 204 12.24 6.60 -16.30
N VAL A 205 13.27 6.96 -15.53
CA VAL A 205 13.86 8.30 -15.55
C VAL A 205 15.38 8.19 -15.55
N THR A 206 16.02 9.12 -16.26
CA THR A 206 17.46 9.31 -16.20
C THR A 206 17.75 10.44 -15.21
N PRO A 207 18.58 10.23 -14.17
CA PRO A 207 18.96 11.30 -13.25
C PRO A 207 19.61 12.49 -13.99
N ARG A 208 19.26 13.72 -13.61
CA ARG A 208 19.74 14.95 -14.27
C ARG A 208 20.44 15.87 -13.27
N VAL A 209 21.40 16.66 -13.75
CA VAL A 209 21.95 17.78 -12.98
C VAL A 209 21.01 18.97 -13.18
N PRO A 210 20.46 19.58 -12.11
CA PRO A 210 19.57 20.73 -12.25
C PRO A 210 20.21 21.86 -13.07
N ALA A 211 19.43 22.47 -13.96
CA ALA A 211 19.92 23.57 -14.78
C ALA A 211 20.39 24.74 -13.89
N GLY A 212 21.62 25.22 -14.12
CA GLY A 212 22.22 26.29 -13.30
C GLY A 212 22.84 25.82 -11.98
N ALA A 213 22.88 24.51 -11.70
CA ALA A 213 23.57 24.00 -10.53
C ALA A 213 25.10 24.22 -10.61
N PRO A 214 25.79 24.38 -9.46
CA PRO A 214 27.24 24.51 -9.42
C PRO A 214 27.97 23.36 -10.12
N GLU A 215 29.15 23.65 -10.67
CA GLU A 215 30.04 22.62 -11.23
C GLU A 215 30.34 21.54 -10.17
N GLY A 216 30.19 20.27 -10.54
CA GLY A 216 30.36 19.13 -9.64
C GLY A 216 29.09 18.67 -8.92
N THR A 217 27.93 19.30 -9.16
CA THR A 217 26.64 18.79 -8.66
C THR A 217 26.34 17.43 -9.30
N ALA A 218 26.04 16.43 -8.47
CA ALA A 218 25.67 15.10 -8.94
C ALA A 218 24.29 15.11 -9.62
N ALA A 219 24.11 14.23 -10.59
CA ALA A 219 22.80 13.99 -11.19
C ALA A 219 21.86 13.35 -10.16
N GLN A 220 20.61 13.81 -10.12
CA GLN A 220 19.60 13.37 -9.16
C GLN A 220 18.28 13.03 -9.86
N LEU A 221 17.47 12.21 -9.19
CA LEU A 221 16.07 11.96 -9.55
C LEU A 221 15.22 13.21 -9.24
N PRO A 222 14.01 13.35 -9.80
CA PRO A 222 13.08 14.38 -9.33
C PRO A 222 12.74 14.16 -7.86
N THR A 223 12.28 15.22 -7.20
CA THR A 223 11.84 15.09 -5.79
C THR A 223 10.51 14.37 -5.77
N PHE A 224 10.45 13.20 -5.11
CA PHE A 224 9.21 12.46 -4.98
C PHE A 224 8.25 13.18 -4.02
N THR A 225 7.05 13.45 -4.51
CA THR A 225 5.99 14.19 -3.78
C THR A 225 4.78 13.31 -3.46
N TRP A 226 4.82 12.03 -3.83
CA TRP A 226 3.70 11.12 -3.69
C TRP A 226 4.16 9.66 -3.63
N GLY A 227 3.35 8.82 -2.99
CA GLY A 227 3.40 7.37 -3.03
C GLY A 227 2.01 6.83 -2.78
N ALA A 228 1.49 6.02 -3.70
CA ALA A 228 0.09 5.61 -3.67
C ALA A 228 -0.08 4.10 -3.48
N ILE A 229 -1.04 3.72 -2.66
CA ILE A 229 -1.36 2.32 -2.35
C ILE A 229 -2.82 2.05 -2.72
N PHE A 230 -3.05 0.97 -3.47
CA PHE A 230 -4.37 0.54 -3.92
C PHE A 230 -5.13 -0.15 -2.78
N ALA A 231 -5.70 0.65 -1.89
CA ALA A 231 -6.44 0.20 -0.72
C ALA A 231 -7.68 -0.63 -1.09
N ASP A 232 -8.27 -0.43 -2.28
CA ASP A 232 -9.38 -1.26 -2.78
C ASP A 232 -8.98 -2.72 -3.00
N ARG A 233 -7.79 -2.93 -3.55
CA ARG A 233 -7.21 -4.24 -3.80
C ARG A 233 -6.83 -4.92 -2.49
N GLU A 234 -6.17 -4.22 -1.58
CA GLU A 234 -5.81 -4.78 -0.27
C GLU A 234 -7.07 -5.08 0.56
N ALA A 235 -8.10 -4.24 0.50
CA ALA A 235 -9.40 -4.51 1.09
C ALA A 235 -10.07 -5.76 0.49
N ALA A 236 -10.10 -5.90 -0.84
CA ALA A 236 -10.69 -7.08 -1.48
C ALA A 236 -9.93 -8.37 -1.14
N ARG A 237 -8.59 -8.30 -1.09
CA ARG A 237 -7.71 -9.39 -0.63
C ARG A 237 -8.02 -9.81 0.79
N TYR A 238 -8.05 -8.84 1.70
CA TYR A 238 -8.36 -9.05 3.10
C TYR A 238 -9.70 -9.76 3.25
N ARG A 239 -10.75 -9.22 2.62
CA ARG A 239 -12.10 -9.77 2.70
C ARG A 239 -12.16 -11.23 2.22
N ARG A 240 -11.50 -11.56 1.10
CA ARG A 240 -11.44 -12.93 0.55
C ARG A 240 -10.64 -13.87 1.44
N VAL A 241 -9.42 -13.47 1.82
CA VAL A 241 -8.49 -14.33 2.55
C VAL A 241 -8.95 -14.57 3.98
N VAL A 242 -9.40 -13.53 4.67
CA VAL A 242 -9.85 -13.64 6.06
C VAL A 242 -11.14 -14.45 6.17
N ARG A 243 -12.07 -14.31 5.22
CA ARG A 243 -13.28 -15.17 5.18
C ARG A 243 -12.91 -16.65 5.08
N ALA A 244 -12.08 -17.02 4.10
CA ALA A 244 -11.65 -18.41 3.93
C ALA A 244 -10.81 -18.92 5.11
N ALA A 245 -9.93 -18.08 5.65
CA ALA A 245 -9.11 -18.43 6.80
C ALA A 245 -9.96 -18.67 8.05
N ALA A 246 -10.95 -17.81 8.32
CA ALA A 246 -11.87 -17.97 9.43
C ALA A 246 -12.67 -19.27 9.32
N GLU A 247 -13.17 -19.61 8.12
CA GLU A 247 -13.85 -20.89 7.87
C GLU A 247 -12.95 -22.11 8.10
N ILE A 248 -11.72 -22.08 7.54
CA ILE A 248 -10.75 -23.19 7.66
C ILE A 248 -10.31 -23.39 9.11
N THR A 249 -10.13 -22.30 9.85
CA THR A 249 -9.65 -22.31 11.23
C THR A 249 -10.79 -22.35 12.25
N LYS A 250 -12.05 -22.25 11.82
CA LYS A 250 -13.25 -22.13 12.67
C LYS A 250 -13.14 -20.98 13.67
N LEU A 251 -12.49 -19.89 13.25
CA LEU A 251 -12.36 -18.70 14.08
C LEU A 251 -13.71 -17.98 14.14
N ASP A 252 -14.21 -17.77 15.34
CA ASP A 252 -15.35 -16.88 15.58
C ASP A 252 -14.86 -15.42 15.52
N LEU A 253 -15.31 -14.70 14.49
CA LEU A 253 -14.90 -13.31 14.26
C LEU A 253 -15.67 -12.35 15.19
N PRO A 254 -15.00 -11.31 15.73
CA PRO A 254 -15.67 -10.14 16.27
C PRO A 254 -16.67 -9.55 15.28
N ALA A 255 -17.78 -8.98 15.78
CA ALA A 255 -18.88 -8.51 14.92
C ALA A 255 -18.46 -7.38 13.96
N ASP A 256 -17.58 -6.49 14.43
CA ASP A 256 -16.97 -5.41 13.66
C ASP A 256 -15.96 -5.92 12.62
N ALA A 257 -15.12 -6.90 12.97
CA ALA A 257 -14.26 -7.59 12.01
C ALA A 257 -15.07 -8.33 10.92
N ALA A 258 -16.18 -8.97 11.28
CA ALA A 258 -17.08 -9.60 10.33
C ALA A 258 -17.73 -8.57 9.39
N ALA A 259 -18.10 -7.39 9.90
CA ALA A 259 -18.66 -6.31 9.09
C ALA A 259 -17.70 -5.83 7.99
N MET A 260 -16.38 -5.80 8.24
CA MET A 260 -15.39 -5.52 7.19
C MET A 260 -15.48 -6.51 6.02
N LEU A 261 -15.69 -7.81 6.31
CA LEU A 261 -15.76 -8.83 5.26
C LEU A 261 -16.92 -8.60 4.29
N ASP A 262 -17.99 -7.96 4.76
CA ASP A 262 -19.21 -7.69 4.00
C ASP A 262 -19.26 -6.26 3.40
N ASP A 263 -18.38 -5.35 3.83
CA ASP A 263 -18.33 -3.96 3.38
C ASP A 263 -16.95 -3.58 2.83
N GLN A 264 -16.88 -3.47 1.49
CA GLN A 264 -15.69 -3.05 0.76
C GLN A 264 -15.25 -1.63 1.15
N GLY A 265 -16.17 -0.68 1.22
CA GLY A 265 -15.85 0.72 1.48
C GLY A 265 -15.39 0.96 2.92
N LEU A 266 -15.97 0.24 3.88
CA LEU A 266 -15.47 0.22 5.26
C LEU A 266 -14.04 -0.29 5.31
N THR A 267 -13.78 -1.43 4.66
CA THR A 267 -12.45 -2.04 4.64
C THR A 267 -11.43 -1.12 3.96
N GLU A 268 -11.76 -0.53 2.82
CA GLU A 268 -10.91 0.45 2.13
C GLU A 268 -10.49 1.58 3.06
N ARG A 269 -11.43 2.22 3.75
CA ARG A 269 -11.14 3.32 4.69
C ARG A 269 -10.28 2.87 5.86
N THR A 270 -10.45 1.64 6.34
CA THR A 270 -9.57 1.04 7.36
C THR A 270 -8.14 0.87 6.83
N PHE A 271 -7.97 0.36 5.61
CA PHE A 271 -6.65 0.20 4.99
C PHE A 271 -5.98 1.55 4.74
N VAL A 272 -6.73 2.58 4.30
CA VAL A 272 -6.17 3.94 4.16
C VAL A 272 -5.61 4.47 5.48
N MET A 273 -6.33 4.30 6.59
CA MET A 273 -5.82 4.68 7.91
C MET A 273 -4.59 3.87 8.32
N TRP A 274 -4.61 2.54 8.11
CA TRP A 274 -3.48 1.67 8.41
C TRP A 274 -2.24 2.08 7.62
N ASP A 275 -2.35 2.14 6.30
CA ASP A 275 -1.25 2.45 5.39
C ASP A 275 -0.68 3.84 5.64
N MET A 276 -1.51 4.85 5.91
CA MET A 276 -1.05 6.20 6.22
C MET A 276 -0.10 6.22 7.44
N ILE A 277 -0.46 5.49 8.50
CA ILE A 277 0.34 5.42 9.73
C ILE A 277 1.56 4.50 9.53
N HIS A 278 1.38 3.37 8.83
CA HIS A 278 2.44 2.42 8.50
C HIS A 278 3.54 3.09 7.68
N ASP A 279 3.20 3.65 6.52
CA ASP A 279 4.15 4.20 5.56
C ASP A 279 4.97 5.35 6.17
N ARG A 280 4.29 6.22 6.93
CA ARG A 280 4.93 7.28 7.71
C ARG A 280 5.98 6.73 8.68
N SER A 281 5.74 5.55 9.24
CA SER A 281 6.60 4.95 10.26
C SER A 281 7.96 4.52 9.71
N HIS A 282 8.11 4.27 8.40
CA HIS A 282 9.42 4.02 7.79
C HIS A 282 10.39 5.20 7.92
N MET A 283 9.87 6.42 8.00
CA MET A 283 10.68 7.66 8.05
C MET A 283 10.70 8.30 9.45
N ARG A 284 10.23 7.58 10.48
CA ARG A 284 10.03 8.13 11.84
C ARG A 284 10.47 7.15 12.93
N GLY A 285 10.83 7.70 14.09
CA GLY A 285 11.25 6.94 15.27
C GLY A 285 12.76 6.78 15.36
N ASP A 286 13.22 5.95 16.31
CA ASP A 286 14.62 5.56 16.41
C ASP A 286 14.93 4.57 15.28
N LEU A 287 15.63 5.05 14.25
CA LEU A 287 15.90 4.27 13.06
C LEU A 287 17.27 3.59 13.19
N PRO A 288 17.36 2.25 13.21
CA PRO A 288 18.62 1.52 12.98
C PRO A 288 19.06 1.64 11.54
N PHE A 289 18.12 1.97 10.66
CA PHE A 289 18.35 2.20 9.26
C PHE A 289 18.84 3.63 9.07
N ASP A 290 20.11 3.72 8.71
CA ASP A 290 20.70 4.94 8.21
C ASP A 290 19.80 5.48 7.06
N PRO A 291 19.25 6.71 7.17
CA PRO A 291 18.47 7.33 6.10
C PRO A 291 19.26 7.50 4.79
N PHE A 292 20.58 7.27 4.79
CA PHE A 292 21.44 7.22 3.60
C PHE A 292 21.63 5.81 3.00
N MET A 293 21.01 4.74 3.54
CA MET A 293 21.32 3.34 3.20
C MET A 293 20.28 2.58 2.36
N ILE A 294 19.47 3.31 1.58
CA ILE A 294 18.71 2.74 0.46
C ILE A 294 19.71 2.01 -0.46
N LYS A 295 19.73 0.66 -0.42
CA LYS A 295 20.57 -0.31 -1.21
C LYS A 295 21.61 -1.15 -0.46
N GLN A 296 21.67 -1.19 0.86
CA GLN A 296 22.55 -2.17 1.52
C GLN A 296 21.93 -3.56 1.61
N ARG A 297 22.69 -4.58 1.17
CA ARG A 297 22.32 -6.00 1.30
C ARG A 297 22.36 -6.40 2.77
N MET A 298 21.22 -6.80 3.32
CA MET A 298 21.07 -7.22 4.72
C MET A 298 20.38 -8.59 4.80
N PRO A 299 20.51 -9.32 5.92
CA PRO A 299 19.68 -10.48 6.20
C PRO A 299 18.18 -10.18 6.08
N PHE A 300 17.42 -11.08 5.44
CA PHE A 300 16.01 -10.82 5.12
C PHE A 300 15.11 -10.65 6.36
N PHE A 301 15.46 -11.26 7.50
CA PHE A 301 14.75 -11.09 8.77
C PHE A 301 14.82 -9.67 9.34
N LEU A 302 15.78 -8.83 8.92
CA LEU A 302 15.80 -7.42 9.32
C LEU A 302 14.72 -6.62 8.58
N TYR A 303 14.47 -6.94 7.31
CA TYR A 303 13.33 -6.37 6.58
C TYR A 303 12.02 -6.83 7.22
N SER A 304 11.94 -8.08 7.70
CA SER A 304 10.78 -8.57 8.46
C SER A 304 10.50 -7.73 9.70
N LEU A 305 11.54 -7.37 10.45
CA LEU A 305 11.40 -6.56 11.64
C LEU A 305 11.02 -5.11 11.32
N GLU A 306 11.50 -4.55 10.22
CA GLU A 306 11.14 -3.19 9.81
C GLU A 306 9.67 -3.10 9.40
N GLU A 307 9.23 -3.99 8.51
CA GLU A 307 7.83 -4.04 8.06
C GLU A 307 6.88 -4.34 9.22
N LEU A 308 7.27 -5.29 10.09
CA LEU A 308 6.50 -5.60 11.30
C LEU A 308 6.50 -4.42 12.28
N ARG A 309 7.60 -3.67 12.43
CA ARG A 309 7.64 -2.47 13.28
C ARG A 309 6.64 -1.42 12.82
N CYS A 310 6.57 -1.16 11.51
CA CYS A 310 5.63 -0.20 10.95
C CYS A 310 4.17 -0.62 11.20
N ASP A 311 3.83 -1.89 11.00
CA ASP A 311 2.51 -2.42 11.34
C ASP A 311 2.19 -2.39 12.84
N LEU A 312 3.16 -2.76 13.67
CA LEU A 312 3.02 -2.70 15.11
C LEU A 312 2.89 -1.26 15.62
N THR A 313 3.45 -0.28 14.89
CA THR A 313 3.25 1.14 15.16
C THR A 313 1.83 1.56 14.81
N ALA A 314 1.33 1.20 13.61
CA ALA A 314 -0.07 1.44 13.24
C ALA A 314 -1.05 0.79 14.22
N PHE A 315 -0.78 -0.46 14.64
CA PHE A 315 -1.55 -1.16 15.66
C PHE A 315 -1.52 -0.41 17.01
N ARG A 316 -0.34 -0.06 17.52
CA ARG A 316 -0.19 0.66 18.81
C ARG A 316 -0.92 1.99 18.80
N GLU A 317 -0.75 2.77 17.74
CA GLU A 317 -1.40 4.07 17.61
C GLU A 317 -2.92 3.93 17.52
N SER A 318 -3.41 2.87 16.86
CA SER A 318 -4.82 2.54 16.84
C SER A 318 -5.35 2.15 18.22
N VAL A 319 -4.60 1.39 19.02
CA VAL A 319 -4.93 1.13 20.44
C VAL A 319 -5.01 2.43 21.23
N ALA A 320 -4.08 3.36 21.02
CA ALA A 320 -4.09 4.65 21.69
C ALA A 320 -5.34 5.48 21.32
N LEU A 321 -5.69 5.54 20.03
CA LEU A 321 -6.90 6.20 19.54
C LEU A 321 -8.18 5.58 20.11
N VAL A 322 -8.24 4.24 20.20
CA VAL A 322 -9.37 3.53 20.82
C VAL A 322 -9.52 3.83 22.31
N ARG A 323 -8.40 4.07 23.02
CA ARG A 323 -8.39 4.33 24.47
C ARG A 323 -8.57 5.80 24.83
N ASP A 324 -8.24 6.73 23.94
CA ASP A 324 -8.35 8.16 24.17
C ASP A 324 -9.82 8.61 24.09
N GLU A 325 -10.37 9.15 25.17
CA GLU A 325 -11.76 9.64 25.24
C GLU A 325 -12.04 10.81 24.28
N ALA A 326 -11.00 11.52 23.81
CA ALA A 326 -11.11 12.64 22.89
C ALA A 326 -11.29 12.22 21.43
N THR A 327 -10.99 10.97 21.06
CA THR A 327 -11.17 10.46 19.69
C THR A 327 -12.65 10.43 19.31
N ASP A 328 -13.01 10.95 18.14
CA ASP A 328 -14.37 10.86 17.61
C ASP A 328 -14.75 9.40 17.28
N GLU A 329 -16.06 9.12 17.16
CA GLU A 329 -16.55 7.76 16.98
C GLU A 329 -16.10 7.12 15.64
N VAL A 330 -15.99 7.91 14.57
CA VAL A 330 -15.61 7.40 13.24
C VAL A 330 -14.14 6.98 13.27
N THR A 331 -13.26 7.84 13.78
CA THR A 331 -11.84 7.51 13.94
C THR A 331 -11.65 6.36 14.90
N ARG A 332 -12.39 6.32 16.02
CA ARG A 332 -12.32 5.24 17.00
C ARG A 332 -12.74 3.90 16.39
N GLN A 333 -13.81 3.88 15.60
CA GLN A 333 -14.25 2.68 14.89
C GLN A 333 -13.14 2.18 13.94
N HIS A 334 -12.59 3.05 13.08
CA HIS A 334 -11.56 2.63 12.13
C HIS A 334 -10.27 2.21 12.84
N ALA A 335 -9.89 2.85 13.95
CA ALA A 335 -8.77 2.42 14.79
C ALA A 335 -8.99 1.01 15.36
N GLN A 336 -10.20 0.68 15.80
CA GLN A 336 -10.50 -0.70 16.23
C GLN A 336 -10.37 -1.68 15.05
N LEU A 337 -10.87 -1.31 13.87
CA LEU A 337 -10.78 -2.14 12.67
C LEU A 337 -9.33 -2.35 12.18
N VAL A 338 -8.46 -1.34 12.28
CA VAL A 338 -7.02 -1.46 11.95
C VAL A 338 -6.35 -2.54 12.80
N GLN A 339 -6.71 -2.66 14.09
CA GLN A 339 -6.15 -3.70 14.95
C GLN A 339 -6.46 -5.11 14.41
N TYR A 340 -7.70 -5.35 13.97
CA TYR A 340 -8.06 -6.62 13.33
C TYR A 340 -7.36 -6.81 11.99
N ALA A 341 -7.32 -5.75 11.17
CA ALA A 341 -6.71 -5.80 9.84
C ALA A 341 -5.23 -6.23 9.92
N VAL A 342 -4.44 -5.56 10.77
CA VAL A 342 -3.03 -5.88 11.00
C VAL A 342 -2.85 -7.33 11.43
N ILE A 343 -3.65 -7.79 12.42
CA ILE A 343 -3.53 -9.16 12.93
C ILE A 343 -3.86 -10.17 11.83
N PHE A 344 -5.02 -10.05 11.19
CA PHE A 344 -5.49 -11.07 10.28
C PHE A 344 -4.69 -11.13 8.99
N ASP A 345 -4.27 -10.00 8.41
CA ASP A 345 -3.42 -10.05 7.24
C ASP A 345 -2.03 -10.62 7.56
N ARG A 346 -1.41 -10.20 8.66
CA ARG A 346 -0.12 -10.75 9.08
C ARG A 346 -0.20 -12.26 9.30
N ILE A 347 -1.22 -12.75 10.03
CA ILE A 347 -1.28 -14.16 10.40
C ILE A 347 -1.92 -15.07 9.34
N PHE A 348 -2.79 -14.58 8.46
CA PHE A 348 -3.48 -15.44 7.48
C PHE A 348 -3.01 -15.25 6.04
N ARG A 349 -2.50 -14.07 5.67
CA ARG A 349 -2.06 -13.77 4.30
C ARG A 349 -0.54 -13.71 4.23
N PHE A 350 0.08 -12.72 4.85
CA PHE A 350 1.52 -12.46 4.74
C PHE A 350 2.39 -13.63 5.21
N ALA A 351 1.99 -14.35 6.25
CA ALA A 351 2.70 -15.54 6.74
C ALA A 351 2.93 -16.62 5.66
N ILE A 352 2.05 -16.70 4.65
CA ILE A 352 1.97 -17.81 3.69
C ILE A 352 1.86 -17.40 2.21
N THR A 353 1.88 -16.10 1.90
CA THR A 353 1.94 -15.59 0.52
C THR A 353 3.34 -15.71 -0.07
N GLY A 354 3.43 -16.11 -1.34
CA GLY A 354 4.68 -16.14 -2.09
C GLY A 354 5.57 -17.35 -1.80
N THR A 355 6.82 -17.31 -2.28
CA THR A 355 7.78 -18.41 -2.09
C THR A 355 8.38 -18.39 -0.68
N ARG A 356 9.09 -19.46 -0.29
CA ARG A 356 9.86 -19.51 0.96
C ARG A 356 11.29 -18.96 0.83
N ILE A 357 11.66 -18.39 -0.32
CA ILE A 357 13.00 -17.88 -0.57
C ILE A 357 13.11 -16.46 -0.04
N ARG A 358 13.77 -16.30 1.10
CA ARG A 358 14.08 -15.01 1.74
C ARG A 358 12.84 -14.13 1.93
N ASN A 359 11.71 -14.77 2.24
CA ASN A 359 10.43 -14.10 2.35
C ASN A 359 10.31 -13.42 3.72
N TYR A 360 10.48 -12.11 3.73
CA TYR A 360 10.52 -11.33 4.96
C TYR A 360 9.11 -11.16 5.57
N ASP A 361 8.07 -11.01 4.75
CA ASP A 361 6.69 -10.88 5.23
C ASP A 361 6.22 -12.14 5.96
N ALA A 362 6.63 -13.29 5.44
CA ALA A 362 6.33 -14.56 6.08
C ALA A 362 6.91 -14.67 7.49
N VAL A 363 8.12 -14.18 7.71
CA VAL A 363 8.75 -14.18 9.04
C VAL A 363 8.01 -13.23 9.98
N GLY A 364 7.65 -12.03 9.52
CA GLY A 364 6.89 -11.07 10.32
C GLY A 364 5.52 -11.62 10.76
N GLY A 365 4.78 -12.24 9.84
CA GLY A 365 3.49 -12.86 10.14
C GLY A 365 3.60 -14.02 11.14
N GLN A 366 4.58 -14.91 10.94
CA GLN A 366 4.84 -16.00 11.88
C GLN A 366 5.26 -15.51 13.26
N LEU A 367 6.09 -14.45 13.32
CA LEU A 367 6.57 -13.86 14.56
C LEU A 367 5.39 -13.33 15.39
N LEU A 368 4.47 -12.58 14.77
CA LEU A 368 3.27 -12.09 15.44
C LEU A 368 2.37 -13.23 15.94
N PHE A 369 2.10 -14.23 15.09
CA PHE A 369 1.29 -15.40 15.47
C PHE A 369 1.90 -16.16 16.66
N ALA A 370 3.18 -16.50 16.57
CA ALA A 370 3.88 -17.25 17.60
C ALA A 370 3.99 -16.46 18.91
N TRP A 371 4.19 -15.15 18.84
CA TRP A 371 4.18 -14.27 20.01
C TRP A 371 2.84 -14.29 20.73
N MET A 372 1.73 -14.06 20.01
CA MET A 372 0.37 -14.11 20.60
C MET A 372 0.07 -15.48 21.22
N HIS A 373 0.49 -16.56 20.55
CA HIS A 373 0.34 -17.92 21.07
C HIS A 373 1.14 -18.15 22.35
N GLN A 374 2.43 -17.78 22.37
CA GLN A 374 3.31 -17.96 23.54
C GLN A 374 2.90 -17.09 24.73
N LYS A 375 2.21 -15.98 24.49
CA LYS A 375 1.65 -15.10 25.52
C LYS A 375 0.21 -15.47 25.93
N GLY A 376 -0.37 -16.50 25.31
CA GLY A 376 -1.65 -17.07 25.73
C GLY A 376 -2.89 -16.28 25.32
N VAL A 377 -2.81 -15.47 24.26
CA VAL A 377 -3.99 -14.76 23.69
C VAL A 377 -4.42 -15.31 22.33
N LEU A 378 -3.67 -16.25 21.76
CA LEU A 378 -4.05 -17.02 20.58
C LEU A 378 -3.90 -18.51 20.88
N HIS A 379 -4.93 -19.29 20.56
CA HIS A 379 -4.98 -20.73 20.86
C HIS A 379 -5.37 -21.53 19.63
N TRP A 380 -4.65 -22.62 19.38
CA TRP A 380 -5.05 -23.67 18.44
C TRP A 380 -5.36 -24.93 19.23
N THR A 381 -6.64 -25.26 19.38
CA THR A 381 -7.11 -26.40 20.19
C THR A 381 -8.29 -27.04 19.50
N ASP A 382 -8.37 -28.38 19.51
CA ASP A 382 -9.47 -29.13 18.88
C ASP A 382 -9.77 -28.76 17.42
N THR A 383 -8.72 -28.39 16.67
CA THR A 383 -8.82 -27.92 15.27
C THR A 383 -9.67 -26.64 15.13
N GLN A 384 -9.55 -25.75 16.12
CA GLN A 384 -10.17 -24.44 16.15
C GLN A 384 -9.15 -23.40 16.60
N LEU A 385 -9.16 -22.24 15.94
CA LEU A 385 -8.44 -21.06 16.36
C LEU A 385 -9.35 -20.22 17.25
N ALA A 386 -8.86 -19.83 18.42
CA ALA A 386 -9.51 -18.91 19.34
C ALA A 386 -8.55 -17.77 19.72
N ILE A 387 -9.08 -16.56 19.87
CA ILE A 387 -8.31 -15.36 20.19
C ILE A 387 -8.97 -14.64 21.36
N ASP A 388 -8.18 -14.31 22.38
CA ASP A 388 -8.60 -13.50 23.52
C ASP A 388 -8.52 -12.00 23.18
N TRP A 389 -9.58 -11.50 22.53
CA TRP A 389 -9.64 -10.13 22.01
C TRP A 389 -9.51 -9.05 23.08
N GLU A 390 -9.85 -9.34 24.34
CA GLU A 390 -9.72 -8.38 25.44
C GLU A 390 -8.25 -8.07 25.74
N HIS A 391 -7.39 -9.10 25.74
CA HIS A 391 -5.98 -8.97 26.12
C HIS A 391 -5.01 -8.83 24.93
N VAL A 392 -5.46 -9.11 23.71
CA VAL A 392 -4.66 -8.95 22.48
C VAL A 392 -3.97 -7.58 22.36
N PRO A 393 -4.65 -6.43 22.59
CA PRO A 393 -4.02 -5.12 22.42
C PRO A 393 -2.72 -4.96 23.20
N ASP A 394 -2.71 -5.32 24.48
CA ASP A 394 -1.52 -5.17 25.33
C ASP A 394 -0.42 -6.18 24.96
N VAL A 395 -0.77 -7.40 24.54
CA VAL A 395 0.20 -8.40 24.10
C VAL A 395 0.90 -7.98 22.80
N VAL A 396 0.15 -7.47 21.82
CA VAL A 396 0.72 -7.00 20.55
C VAL A 396 1.55 -5.73 20.76
N VAL A 397 1.09 -4.81 21.62
CA VAL A 397 1.89 -3.64 22.04
C VAL A 397 3.19 -4.05 22.74
N ALA A 398 3.21 -5.12 23.53
CA ALA A 398 4.43 -5.62 24.13
C ALA A 398 5.44 -6.15 23.10
N LEU A 399 4.99 -6.72 21.97
CA LEU A 399 5.88 -7.05 20.84
C LEU A 399 6.44 -5.79 20.20
N SER A 400 5.57 -4.78 20.01
CA SER A 400 5.98 -3.46 19.53
C SER A 400 7.06 -2.84 20.44
N ASP A 401 6.93 -2.95 21.77
CA ASP A 401 7.92 -2.46 22.74
C ASP A 401 9.27 -3.18 22.56
N ALA A 402 9.26 -4.50 22.38
CA ALA A 402 10.48 -5.29 22.20
C ALA A 402 11.22 -4.92 20.90
N VAL A 403 10.49 -4.70 19.80
CA VAL A 403 11.06 -4.25 18.53
C VAL A 403 11.58 -2.81 18.65
N ASN A 404 10.84 -1.92 19.32
CA ASN A 404 11.28 -0.55 19.55
C ASN A 404 12.52 -0.48 20.46
N ASP A 405 12.66 -1.29 21.50
CA ASP A 405 13.88 -1.36 22.32
C ASP A 405 15.08 -1.87 21.49
N LEU A 406 14.86 -2.87 20.62
CA LEU A 406 15.90 -3.33 19.70
C LEU A 406 16.42 -2.17 18.84
N TYR A 407 15.52 -1.36 18.31
CA TYR A 407 15.77 -0.24 17.41
C TYR A 407 16.39 0.94 18.15
N TRP A 408 15.85 1.35 19.30
CA TRP A 408 16.43 2.39 20.15
C TRP A 408 17.90 2.09 20.52
N ARG A 409 18.21 0.83 20.87
CA ARG A 409 19.58 0.40 21.17
C ARG A 409 20.51 0.40 19.96
N SER A 410 20.02 0.56 18.73
CA SER A 410 20.91 0.65 17.56
C SER A 410 21.71 1.95 17.54
N ILE A 411 21.29 2.98 18.28
CA ILE A 411 21.94 4.29 18.32
C ILE A 411 23.40 4.19 18.80
N ASP A 412 23.67 3.32 19.78
CA ASP A 412 25.00 3.10 20.34
C ASP A 412 25.52 1.65 20.15
N ARG A 413 24.74 0.78 19.50
CA ARG A 413 25.15 -0.59 19.17
C ARG A 413 25.80 -0.67 17.78
N PRO A 414 27.02 -1.24 17.66
CA PRO A 414 27.63 -1.50 16.36
C PRO A 414 26.73 -2.34 15.46
N LYS A 415 26.70 -2.02 14.16
CA LYS A 415 25.82 -2.66 13.17
C LYS A 415 25.85 -4.19 13.19
N SER A 416 27.04 -4.79 13.25
CA SER A 416 27.21 -6.26 13.33
C SER A 416 26.57 -6.85 14.59
N ALA A 417 26.80 -6.23 15.75
CA ALA A 417 26.17 -6.63 17.01
C ALA A 417 24.65 -6.41 16.98
N HIS A 418 24.17 -5.39 16.29
CA HIS A 418 22.73 -5.16 16.09
C HIS A 418 22.08 -6.28 15.28
N TRP A 419 22.74 -6.77 14.22
CA TRP A 419 22.23 -7.90 13.44
C TRP A 419 22.12 -9.18 14.25
N LEU A 420 23.08 -9.46 15.14
CA LEU A 420 23.00 -10.61 16.05
C LEU A 420 21.84 -10.49 17.05
N ALA A 421 21.66 -9.31 17.65
CA ALA A 421 20.56 -9.05 18.58
C ALA A 421 19.18 -9.11 17.89
N ALA A 422 19.09 -8.65 16.64
CA ALA A 422 17.88 -8.78 15.84
C ALA A 422 17.55 -10.26 15.55
N TYR A 423 18.57 -11.06 15.20
CA TYR A 423 18.40 -12.50 15.04
C TYR A 423 17.99 -13.17 16.36
N GLU A 424 18.59 -12.79 17.49
CA GLU A 424 18.22 -13.26 18.82
C GLU A 424 16.74 -12.97 19.13
N LEU A 425 16.27 -11.74 18.88
CA LEU A 425 14.86 -11.37 19.05
C LEU A 425 13.94 -12.30 18.25
N VAL A 426 14.18 -12.46 16.94
CA VAL A 426 13.34 -13.32 16.08
C VAL A 426 13.40 -14.78 16.54
N SER A 427 14.61 -15.29 16.80
CA SER A 427 14.85 -16.68 17.19
C SER A 427 14.37 -17.03 18.61
N SER A 428 14.15 -16.03 19.47
CA SER A 428 13.52 -16.22 20.79
C SER A 428 12.05 -16.65 20.69
N THR A 429 11.39 -16.34 19.56
CA THR A 429 9.99 -16.65 19.31
C THR A 429 9.83 -17.71 18.23
N LEU A 430 10.59 -17.61 17.14
CA LEU A 430 10.55 -18.54 16.01
C LEU A 430 11.72 -19.53 16.07
N THR A 431 11.43 -20.81 15.82
CA THR A 431 12.50 -21.82 15.74
C THR A 431 13.24 -21.67 14.40
N PRO A 432 14.56 -21.40 14.39
CA PRO A 432 15.33 -21.36 13.14
C PRO A 432 15.39 -22.73 12.46
N HIS A 433 15.73 -22.72 11.18
CA HIS A 433 15.97 -23.94 10.42
C HIS A 433 17.05 -24.82 11.10
N PRO A 434 16.88 -26.14 11.25
CA PRO A 434 17.85 -27.00 11.95
C PRO A 434 19.28 -26.96 11.38
N ALA A 435 19.42 -26.64 10.10
CA ALA A 435 20.71 -26.48 9.43
C ALA A 435 21.35 -25.09 9.57
N SER A 436 20.64 -24.11 10.13
CA SER A 436 21.06 -22.70 10.23
C SER A 436 22.46 -22.55 10.81
N GLN A 437 23.31 -21.78 10.11
CA GLN A 437 24.62 -21.38 10.62
C GLN A 437 24.49 -20.24 11.64
N TRP A 438 23.50 -19.37 11.48
CA TRP A 438 23.23 -18.29 12.43
C TRP A 438 22.81 -18.85 13.80
N ALA A 439 21.94 -19.87 13.84
CA ALA A 439 21.51 -20.53 15.07
C ALA A 439 22.64 -21.28 15.78
N LYS A 440 23.61 -21.82 15.04
CA LYS A 440 24.80 -22.51 15.59
C LYS A 440 25.87 -21.53 16.09
N GLY A 441 25.76 -20.25 15.70
CA GLY A 441 26.82 -19.26 15.80
C GLY A 441 27.66 -19.22 14.53
N LEU A 442 27.77 -18.02 13.95
CA LEU A 442 28.59 -17.80 12.76
C LEU A 442 30.08 -18.13 13.06
N PRO A 443 30.82 -18.72 12.10
CA PRO A 443 32.25 -18.98 12.27
C PRO A 443 33.04 -17.70 12.56
N GLN A 444 34.12 -17.82 13.34
CA GLN A 444 34.96 -16.68 13.73
C GLN A 444 35.47 -15.91 12.51
N GLU A 445 35.91 -16.62 11.46
CA GLU A 445 36.39 -16.03 10.22
C GLU A 445 35.33 -15.21 9.48
N VAL A 446 34.04 -15.53 9.67
CA VAL A 446 32.92 -14.75 9.11
C VAL A 446 32.66 -13.53 10.00
N LEU A 447 32.63 -13.73 11.32
CA LEU A 447 32.40 -12.65 12.30
C LEU A 447 33.46 -11.55 12.22
N GLU A 448 34.72 -11.90 11.96
CA GLU A 448 35.82 -10.94 11.76
C GLU A 448 35.85 -10.31 10.35
N GLY A 449 35.05 -10.84 9.42
CA GLY A 449 34.99 -10.42 8.03
C GLY A 449 33.89 -9.39 7.70
N PRO A 450 33.75 -9.01 6.41
CA PRO A 450 32.70 -8.10 5.97
C PRO A 450 31.28 -8.66 6.14
N LEU A 451 30.31 -7.80 6.44
CA LEU A 451 28.88 -8.15 6.63
C LEU A 451 28.22 -8.87 5.45
N LYS A 452 28.79 -8.75 4.24
CA LYS A 452 28.35 -9.53 3.08
C LYS A 452 28.40 -11.04 3.38
N GLY A 453 29.48 -11.51 4.01
CA GLY A 453 29.64 -12.93 4.36
C GLY A 453 28.62 -13.42 5.39
N TRP A 454 28.18 -12.54 6.29
CA TRP A 454 27.12 -12.85 7.25
C TRP A 454 25.80 -13.08 6.53
N THR A 455 25.49 -12.20 5.57
CA THR A 455 24.26 -12.29 4.75
C THR A 455 24.27 -13.49 3.81
N ASP A 456 25.45 -13.89 3.31
CA ASP A 456 25.63 -15.07 2.46
C ASP A 456 25.33 -16.39 3.20
N LEU A 457 25.47 -16.42 4.54
CA LEU A 457 25.20 -17.59 5.38
C LEU A 457 23.77 -17.66 5.94
N VAL A 458 22.93 -16.68 5.65
CA VAL A 458 21.48 -16.76 5.94
C VAL A 458 20.85 -17.72 4.93
N MET A 459 20.13 -18.73 5.42
CA MET A 459 19.42 -19.68 4.55
C MET A 459 18.27 -18.98 3.83
N ASP A 460 17.85 -19.53 2.68
CA ASP A 460 16.69 -18.99 1.97
C ASP A 460 15.42 -19.09 2.83
N ASP A 461 15.20 -20.19 3.55
CA ASP A 461 14.12 -20.34 4.54
C ASP A 461 14.71 -20.49 5.95
N GLU A 462 15.34 -19.42 6.46
CA GLU A 462 16.00 -19.37 7.77
C GLU A 462 15.04 -19.67 8.93
N PHE A 463 13.76 -19.29 8.79
CA PHE A 463 12.69 -19.54 9.77
C PHE A 463 11.52 -20.25 9.06
N PRO A 464 11.58 -21.59 8.95
CA PRO A 464 10.60 -22.37 8.21
C PRO A 464 9.21 -22.31 8.83
N LEU A 465 8.19 -22.68 8.06
CA LEU A 465 6.81 -22.69 8.53
C LEU A 465 6.64 -23.60 9.75
N SER A 466 5.88 -23.12 10.74
CA SER A 466 5.39 -23.99 11.83
C SER A 466 4.42 -25.06 11.28
N MET A 467 4.18 -26.13 12.03
CA MET A 467 3.22 -27.17 11.63
C MET A 467 1.82 -26.63 11.35
N PHE A 468 1.39 -25.59 12.08
CA PHE A 468 0.14 -24.90 11.83
C PHE A 468 0.14 -24.27 10.43
N TYR A 469 1.21 -23.53 10.10
CA TYR A 469 1.32 -22.85 8.82
C TYR A 469 1.54 -23.78 7.63
N GLU A 470 2.28 -24.89 7.80
CA GLU A 470 2.36 -25.91 6.75
C GLU A 470 0.99 -26.48 6.38
N ALA A 471 0.11 -26.66 7.37
CA ALA A 471 -1.26 -27.14 7.15
C ALA A 471 -2.15 -26.05 6.56
N LEU A 472 -2.06 -24.82 7.08
CA LEU A 472 -2.86 -23.69 6.61
C LEU A 472 -2.52 -23.33 5.16
N GLN A 473 -1.22 -23.25 4.82
CA GLN A 473 -0.76 -22.93 3.47
C GLN A 473 -1.36 -23.89 2.43
N LYS A 474 -1.37 -25.20 2.71
CA LYS A 474 -1.95 -26.21 1.80
C LYS A 474 -3.44 -25.98 1.51
N LYS A 475 -4.18 -25.40 2.46
CA LYS A 475 -5.61 -25.10 2.31
C LYS A 475 -5.85 -23.71 1.70
N MET A 476 -4.98 -22.76 1.98
CA MET A 476 -5.13 -21.35 1.59
C MET A 476 -4.47 -21.00 0.25
N ALA A 477 -3.55 -21.82 -0.27
CA ALA A 477 -2.77 -21.51 -1.46
C ALA A 477 -3.65 -21.07 -2.64
N GLY A 478 -4.67 -21.85 -2.98
CA GLY A 478 -5.59 -21.51 -4.08
C GLY A 478 -6.40 -20.24 -3.82
N VAL A 479 -6.75 -19.93 -2.57
CA VAL A 479 -7.45 -18.69 -2.21
C VAL A 479 -6.52 -17.49 -2.41
N ILE A 480 -5.28 -17.56 -1.92
CA ILE A 480 -4.30 -16.46 -2.07
C ILE A 480 -3.94 -16.25 -3.54
N GLU A 481 -3.69 -17.32 -4.29
CA GLU A 481 -3.41 -17.25 -5.73
C GLU A 481 -4.56 -16.59 -6.50
N SER A 482 -5.82 -16.82 -6.10
CA SER A 482 -6.99 -16.20 -6.72
C SER A 482 -7.12 -14.69 -6.50
N THR A 483 -6.25 -14.09 -5.67
CA THR A 483 -6.27 -12.64 -5.40
C THR A 483 -5.34 -11.82 -6.31
N ALA A 484 -4.60 -12.46 -7.21
CA ALA A 484 -3.87 -11.74 -8.26
C ALA A 484 -4.87 -10.97 -9.13
N GLY A 485 -4.58 -9.68 -9.40
CA GLY A 485 -5.42 -8.82 -10.23
C GLY A 485 -6.72 -8.32 -9.59
N ILE A 486 -7.08 -8.80 -8.38
CA ILE A 486 -8.34 -8.42 -7.71
C ILE A 486 -8.43 -6.91 -7.47
N THR A 487 -9.65 -6.38 -7.52
CA THR A 487 -10.00 -4.98 -7.26
C THR A 487 -11.20 -4.90 -6.31
N GLY A 488 -11.54 -3.72 -5.82
CA GLY A 488 -12.71 -3.51 -4.97
C GLY A 488 -14.06 -3.88 -5.61
N THR A 489 -14.11 -4.00 -6.94
CA THR A 489 -15.32 -4.40 -7.69
C THR A 489 -15.39 -5.89 -8.01
N SER A 490 -14.33 -6.65 -7.68
CA SER A 490 -14.32 -8.10 -7.84
C SER A 490 -15.28 -8.76 -6.87
N GLU A 491 -15.99 -9.81 -7.29
CA GLU A 491 -16.73 -10.67 -6.36
C GLU A 491 -15.73 -11.29 -5.38
N VAL A 492 -16.06 -11.28 -4.08
CA VAL A 492 -15.20 -11.76 -2.98
C VAL A 492 -15.76 -13.02 -2.37
#